data_AF-A0A371HSI2-F1
#
_entry.id   AF-A0A371HSI2-F1
#
_cell.length_a   1.000
_cell.length_b   1.000
_cell.length_c   1.000
_cell.angle_alpha   90.00
_cell.angle_beta   90.00
_cell.angle_gamma   90.00
#
_symmetry.space_group_name_H-M   'P 1'
#
loop_
_entity.id
_entity.type
_entity.pdbx_description
1 polymer ?
#
loop_
_entity_poly.entity_id
_entity_poly.type
_entity_poly.pdbx_seq_one_letter_code
_entity_poly.pdbx_strand_id
1 'polypeptide(L)'
;MDLILSVLANRGEPSLFFMAIAIEGGVTKFRSLRQLAKTVNATIQDLKTQIGQLANTVSHLQSAGSSNLPSQTIPNLRGNASAVTLRSGKELSSPAP
;
A
#
# COMPACT_ATOMS: atom_id res chain seq x y z
N MET A 1 31.52 -11.59 -40.13
CA MET A 1 30.06 -11.76 -40.22
C MET A 1 29.53 -11.35 -41.60
N ASP A 2 30.38 -10.80 -42.47
CA ASP A 2 29.96 -10.06 -43.66
C ASP A 2 29.79 -10.91 -44.93
N LEU A 3 30.52 -12.03 -45.07
CA LEU A 3 30.44 -12.85 -46.29
C LEU A 3 29.08 -13.57 -46.43
N ILE A 4 28.48 -14.02 -45.32
CA ILE A 4 27.21 -14.76 -45.32
C ILE A 4 26.03 -13.82 -45.60
N LEU A 5 26.04 -12.61 -45.04
CA LEU A 5 24.98 -11.61 -45.29
C LEU A 5 25.06 -11.04 -46.72
N SER A 6 26.26 -10.87 -47.28
CA SER A 6 26.47 -10.38 -48.65
C SER A 6 26.10 -11.38 -49.75
N VAL A 7 26.38 -12.68 -49.57
CA VAL A 7 25.97 -13.74 -50.54
C VAL A 7 24.46 -13.87 -50.63
N LEU A 8 23.78 -13.62 -49.51
CA LEU A 8 22.34 -13.73 -49.40
C LEU A 8 21.62 -12.55 -50.11
N ALA A 9 22.15 -11.32 -49.99
CA ALA A 9 21.50 -10.09 -50.50
C ALA A 9 21.46 -9.93 -52.04
N ASN A 10 22.17 -10.75 -52.81
CA ASN A 10 22.30 -10.61 -54.27
C ASN A 10 21.35 -11.49 -55.11
N ARG A 11 20.54 -12.33 -54.48
CA ARG A 11 19.56 -13.17 -55.18
C ARG A 11 18.20 -12.50 -54.98
N GLY A 12 17.61 -11.95 -56.05
CA GLY A 12 16.36 -11.15 -56.03
C GLY A 12 15.10 -11.85 -55.49
N GLU A 13 15.23 -13.00 -54.84
CA GLU A 13 14.17 -13.76 -54.19
C GLU A 13 14.54 -14.00 -52.72
N PRO A 14 13.67 -13.71 -51.75
CA PRO A 14 13.96 -13.91 -50.34
C PRO A 14 14.21 -15.40 -50.04
N SER A 15 15.45 -15.74 -49.71
CA SER A 15 15.86 -17.09 -49.31
C SER A 15 15.23 -17.50 -47.97
N LEU A 16 14.89 -18.79 -47.80
CA LEU A 16 14.35 -19.34 -46.55
C LEU A 16 15.20 -18.98 -45.31
N PHE A 17 16.52 -18.85 -45.49
CA PHE A 17 17.43 -18.47 -44.42
C PHE A 17 17.27 -17.01 -43.98
N PHE A 18 16.99 -16.07 -44.90
CA PHE A 18 16.64 -14.69 -44.52
C PHE A 18 15.33 -14.65 -43.74
N MET A 19 14.34 -15.42 -44.18
CA MET A 19 13.06 -15.49 -43.48
C MET A 19 13.25 -16.04 -42.06
N ALA A 20 14.09 -17.05 -41.88
CA ALA A 20 14.44 -17.58 -40.56
C ALA A 20 15.10 -16.52 -39.66
N ILE A 21 16.09 -15.76 -40.15
CA ILE A 21 16.74 -14.69 -39.37
C ILE A 21 15.73 -13.58 -39.01
N ALA A 22 14.88 -13.17 -39.95
CA ALA A 22 13.85 -12.17 -39.71
C ALA A 22 12.81 -12.64 -38.68
N ILE A 23 12.40 -13.92 -38.75
CA ILE A 23 11.51 -14.55 -37.77
C ILE A 23 12.19 -14.61 -36.40
N GLU A 24 13.45 -15.03 -36.31
CA GLU A 24 14.18 -15.11 -35.03
C GLU A 24 14.37 -13.73 -34.36
N GLY A 25 14.62 -12.68 -35.15
CA GLY A 25 14.64 -11.30 -34.67
C GLY A 25 13.29 -10.88 -34.06
N GLY A 26 12.19 -11.21 -34.73
CA GLY A 26 10.83 -10.99 -34.22
C GLY A 26 10.50 -11.81 -32.98
N VAL A 27 10.84 -13.10 -32.97
CA VAL A 27 10.63 -14.03 -31.85
C VAL A 27 11.40 -13.59 -30.61
N THR A 28 12.62 -13.09 -30.77
CA THR A 28 13.43 -12.61 -29.64
C THR A 28 12.86 -11.32 -29.05
N LYS A 29 12.39 -10.37 -29.87
CA LYS A 29 11.70 -9.16 -29.40
C LYS A 29 10.40 -9.52 -28.66
N PHE A 30 9.63 -10.45 -29.19
CA PHE A 30 8.40 -10.94 -28.56
C PHE A 30 8.67 -11.70 -27.25
N ARG A 31 9.74 -12.48 -27.18
CA ARG A 31 10.19 -13.16 -25.95
C ARG A 31 10.53 -12.15 -24.85
N SER A 32 11.30 -11.11 -25.17
CA SER A 32 11.63 -10.04 -24.22
C SER A 32 10.39 -9.28 -23.75
N LEU A 33 9.43 -9.00 -24.64
CA LEU A 33 8.16 -8.37 -24.27
C LEU A 33 7.34 -9.23 -23.30
N ARG A 34 7.25 -10.54 -23.57
CA ARG A 34 6.56 -11.49 -22.68
C ARG A 34 7.24 -11.56 -21.31
N GLN A 35 8.57 -11.52 -21.26
CA GLN A 35 9.30 -11.54 -19.99
C GLN A 35 9.08 -10.26 -19.20
N LEU A 36 9.10 -9.09 -19.87
CA LEU A 36 8.76 -7.82 -19.24
C LEU A 36 7.34 -7.85 -18.63
N ALA A 37 6.36 -8.38 -19.38
CA ALA A 37 4.99 -8.52 -18.88
C ALA A 37 4.92 -9.39 -17.61
N LYS A 38 5.67 -10.50 -17.55
CA LYS A 38 5.78 -11.33 -16.35
C LYS A 38 6.42 -10.58 -15.17
N THR A 39 7.53 -9.88 -15.41
CA THR A 39 8.22 -9.10 -14.39
C THR A 39 7.31 -8.03 -13.80
N VAL A 40 6.63 -7.25 -14.66
CA VAL A 40 5.69 -6.21 -14.22
C VAL A 40 4.56 -6.81 -13.39
N ASN A 41 3.97 -7.92 -13.82
CA ASN A 41 2.91 -8.57 -13.05
C ASN A 41 3.40 -9.07 -11.68
N ALA A 42 4.60 -9.64 -11.61
CA ALA A 42 5.20 -10.07 -10.34
C ALA A 42 5.44 -8.89 -9.40
N THR A 43 6.00 -7.78 -9.90
CA THR A 43 6.23 -6.56 -9.10
C THR A 43 4.92 -5.96 -8.58
N ILE A 44 3.85 -5.97 -9.38
CA ILE A 44 2.53 -5.50 -8.93
C ILE A 44 1.97 -6.37 -7.80
N GLN A 45 2.08 -7.70 -7.91
CA GLN A 45 1.61 -8.62 -6.86
C GLN A 45 2.41 -8.47 -5.56
N ASP A 46 3.72 -8.28 -5.68
CA ASP A 46 4.60 -8.04 -4.54
C ASP A 46 4.25 -6.72 -3.83
N LEU A 47 4.11 -5.63 -4.58
CA LEU A 47 3.68 -4.34 -4.04
C LEU A 47 2.30 -4.42 -3.35
N LYS A 48 1.34 -5.13 -3.95
CA LYS A 48 0.02 -5.35 -3.34
C LYS A 48 0.13 -6.06 -1.99
N THR A 49 1.02 -7.04 -1.89
CA THR A 49 1.28 -7.78 -0.65
C THR A 49 1.92 -6.89 0.41
N GLN A 50 2.96 -6.13 0.03
CA GLN A 50 3.63 -5.19 0.94
C GLN A 50 2.67 -4.13 1.50
N ILE A 51 1.80 -3.57 0.65
CA ILE A 51 0.78 -2.60 1.07
C ILE A 51 -0.22 -3.24 2.05
N GLY A 52 -0.65 -4.48 1.81
CA GLY A 52 -1.53 -5.20 2.72
C GLY A 52 -0.89 -5.42 4.10
N GLN A 53 0.39 -5.79 4.13
CA GLN A 53 1.15 -5.92 5.38
C GLN A 53 1.31 -4.58 6.09
N LEU A 54 1.61 -3.51 5.36
CA LEU A 54 1.73 -2.16 5.92
C LEU A 54 0.41 -1.70 6.54
N ALA A 55 -0.73 -1.93 5.87
CA ALA A 55 -2.04 -1.59 6.40
C ALA A 55 -2.33 -2.29 7.73
N ASN A 56 -1.97 -3.58 7.84
CA ASN A 56 -2.08 -4.33 9.10
C ASN A 56 -1.21 -3.71 10.20
N THR A 57 0.06 -3.42 9.91
CA THR A 57 0.98 -2.80 10.88
C THR A 57 0.46 -1.44 11.36
N VAL A 58 -0.01 -0.59 10.43
CA VAL A 58 -0.57 0.72 10.78
C VAL A 58 -1.83 0.58 11.63
N SER A 59 -2.71 -0.38 11.31
CA SER A 59 -3.90 -0.67 12.12
C SER A 59 -3.52 -1.11 13.54
N HIS A 60 -2.53 -1.99 13.69
CA HIS A 60 -2.01 -2.39 14.99
C HIS A 60 -1.41 -1.23 15.78
N LEU A 61 -0.63 -0.35 15.14
CA LEU A 61 -0.06 0.83 15.78
C LEU A 61 -1.14 1.82 16.24
N GLN A 62 -2.17 2.06 15.41
CA GLN A 62 -3.30 2.91 15.79
C GLN A 62 -4.08 2.29 16.96
N SER A 63 -4.29 0.97 16.94
CA SER A 63 -4.93 0.26 18.06
C SER A 63 -4.13 0.42 19.35
N ALA A 64 -2.81 0.19 19.32
CA ALA A 64 -1.94 0.34 20.49
C ALA A 64 -1.84 1.78 21.01
N GLY A 65 -1.90 2.77 20.10
CA GLY A 65 -1.96 4.19 20.45
C GLY A 65 -3.32 4.63 20.99
N SER A 66 -4.41 3.99 20.56
CA SER A 66 -5.78 4.26 21.03
C SER A 66 -6.14 3.49 22.30
N SER A 67 -5.52 2.34 22.55
CA SER A 67 -5.87 1.43 23.66
C SER A 67 -5.19 1.75 24.98
N ASN A 68 -4.35 2.80 25.05
CA ASN A 68 -3.60 3.16 26.26
C ASN A 68 -3.96 4.52 26.86
N LEU A 69 -4.98 5.21 26.34
CA LEU A 69 -5.59 6.28 27.12
C LEU A 69 -6.66 5.60 27.98
N PRO A 70 -6.43 5.41 29.30
CA PRO A 70 -7.54 5.08 30.16
C PRO A 70 -8.55 6.20 29.94
N SER A 71 -9.70 5.86 29.34
CA SER A 71 -10.88 6.70 29.46
C SER A 71 -11.27 6.62 30.94
N GLN A 72 -10.49 7.31 31.78
CA GLN A 72 -11.00 7.72 33.07
C GLN A 72 -12.11 8.69 32.71
N THR A 73 -13.33 8.19 32.75
CA THR A 73 -14.44 9.01 33.21
C THR A 73 -14.01 9.51 34.58
N ILE A 74 -13.30 10.64 34.63
CA ILE A 74 -13.17 11.42 35.85
C ILE A 74 -14.64 11.66 36.22
N PRO A 75 -15.14 11.09 37.33
CA PRO A 75 -16.48 11.37 37.76
C PRO A 75 -16.57 12.88 37.83
N ASN A 76 -17.53 13.48 37.13
CA ASN A 76 -17.76 14.91 37.23
C ASN A 76 -18.05 15.18 38.72
N LEU A 77 -17.05 15.60 39.50
CA LEU A 77 -17.23 16.01 40.89
C LEU A 77 -18.14 17.24 41.02
N ARG A 78 -18.59 17.79 39.88
CA ARG A 78 -19.72 18.70 39.74
C ARG A 78 -21.09 18.06 40.08
N GLY A 79 -21.11 16.91 40.75
CA GLY A 79 -22.25 16.42 41.53
C GLY A 79 -22.19 16.77 43.02
N ASN A 80 -21.10 17.36 43.51
CA ASN A 80 -20.93 17.68 44.94
C ASN A 80 -20.49 19.14 45.19
N ALA A 81 -21.05 20.08 44.43
CA ALA A 81 -20.90 21.51 44.69
C ALA A 81 -22.12 22.08 45.43
N SER A 82 -22.48 21.49 46.57
CA SER A 82 -23.37 22.14 47.55
C SER A 82 -23.42 21.38 48.86
N ALA A 83 -22.59 21.81 49.81
CA ALA A 83 -22.97 21.92 51.21
C ALA A 83 -21.80 22.59 51.96
N VAL A 84 -21.73 23.92 51.92
CA VAL A 84 -20.97 24.66 52.94
C VAL A 84 -21.90 24.82 54.13
N THR A 85 -21.75 23.97 55.13
CA THR A 85 -22.46 24.11 56.40
C THR A 85 -21.73 25.17 57.24
N LEU A 86 -22.40 26.29 57.53
CA LEU A 86 -21.85 27.28 58.47
C LEU A 86 -21.83 26.68 59.88
N ARG A 87 -20.80 26.99 60.68
CA ARG A 87 -20.61 26.48 62.06
C ARG A 87 -21.79 26.75 63.02
N SER A 88 -22.74 27.58 62.62
CA SER A 88 -24.02 27.81 63.30
C SER A 88 -25.09 26.75 63.03
N GLY A 89 -24.83 25.72 62.21
CA GLY A 89 -25.74 24.59 61.96
C GLY A 89 -26.89 24.89 60.99
N LYS A 90 -26.80 25.94 60.16
CA LYS A 90 -27.85 26.28 59.17
C LYS A 90 -27.33 26.04 57.75
N GLU A 91 -28.05 25.22 56.98
CA GLU A 91 -27.75 24.97 55.56
C GLU A 91 -28.25 26.13 54.69
N LEU A 92 -27.43 26.54 53.70
CA LEU A 92 -27.83 27.50 52.68
C LEU A 92 -28.43 26.72 51.51
N SER A 93 -29.74 26.86 51.27
CA SER A 93 -30.40 26.23 50.12
C SER A 93 -29.82 26.77 48.82
N SER A 94 -29.53 25.88 47.86
CA SER A 94 -29.03 26.29 46.56
C SER A 94 -30.00 27.25 45.86
N PRO A 95 -29.52 28.15 44.99
CA PRO A 95 -30.40 28.94 44.15
C PRO A 95 -31.22 28.00 43.23
N ALA A 96 -32.50 28.29 43.08
CA ALA A 96 -33.37 27.65 42.08
C ALA A 96 -32.90 28.05 40.65
N PRO A 97 -33.19 27.24 39.61
CA PRO A 97 -32.51 27.27 38.32
C PRO A 97 -32.66 28.57 37.52
#